data_AF-A0A1V3WEP6-F1
#
_entry.id   AF-A0A1V3WEP6-F1
#
_cell.length_a   1.000
_cell.length_b   1.000
_cell.length_c   1.000
_cell.angle_alpha   90.00
_cell.angle_beta   90.00
_cell.angle_gamma   90.00
#
_symmetry.space_group_name_H-M   'P 1'
#
loop_
_entity.id
_entity.type
_entity.pdbx_description
1 polymer ?
#
loop_
_entity_poly.entity_id
_entity_poly.type
_entity_poly.pdbx_seq_one_letter_code
_entity_poly.pdbx_strand_id
1 'polypeptide(L)'
;MGTNAAHAVATGAILPPGADLVSVKTAASLVAEGVAHQTMAGLGNTQLAASSEGVGESGIGYSLVDGIQAGAYAANSGISV
;
A
#
# COMPACT_ATOMS: atom_id res chain seq x y z
N MET A 1 5.42 3.86 4.31
CA MET A 1 5.41 5.34 4.42
C MET A 1 6.81 5.92 4.65
N GLY A 2 7.53 5.54 5.70
CA GLY A 2 8.88 6.09 5.98
C GLY A 2 9.92 5.85 4.87
N THR A 3 9.87 4.70 4.20
CA THR A 3 10.74 4.37 3.06
C THR A 3 10.48 5.29 1.85
N ASN A 4 9.21 5.57 1.54
CA ASN A 4 8.85 6.49 0.46
C ASN A 4 9.31 7.92 0.80
N ALA A 5 9.14 8.37 2.04
CA ALA A 5 9.63 9.69 2.46
C ALA A 5 11.16 9.81 2.34
N ALA A 6 11.90 8.80 2.78
CA ALA A 6 13.36 8.74 2.62
C ALA A 6 13.77 8.75 1.14
N HIS A 7 13.05 8.00 0.30
CA HIS A 7 13.29 7.98 -1.14
C HIS A 7 13.05 9.36 -1.80
N ALA A 8 11.97 10.06 -1.45
CA ALA A 8 11.71 11.42 -1.96
C ALA A 8 12.86 12.38 -1.67
N VAL A 9 13.38 12.34 -0.43
CA VAL A 9 14.52 13.16 -0.01
C VAL A 9 15.76 12.79 -0.83
N ALA A 10 16.04 11.49 -0.97
CA ALA A 10 17.20 11.01 -1.72
C ALA A 10 17.15 11.41 -3.21
N THR A 11 16.00 11.25 -3.86
CA THR A 11 15.85 11.64 -5.28
C THR A 11 15.87 13.16 -5.47
N GLY A 12 15.36 13.94 -4.52
CA GLY A 12 15.41 15.40 -4.56
C GLY A 12 16.81 15.98 -4.35
N ALA A 13 17.73 15.21 -3.75
CA ALA A 13 19.11 15.62 -3.50
C ALA A 13 20.06 15.30 -4.67
N ILE A 14 19.57 14.77 -5.79
CA ILE A 14 20.40 14.44 -6.95
C ILE A 14 20.96 15.73 -7.56
N LEU A 15 22.29 15.80 -7.64
CA LEU A 15 23.04 16.92 -8.22
C LEU A 15 23.85 16.43 -9.42
N PRO A 16 24.03 17.24 -10.48
CA PRO A 16 24.87 16.85 -11.60
C PRO A 16 26.32 16.60 -11.18
N PRO A 17 26.95 15.51 -11.67
CA PRO A 17 28.36 15.20 -11.37
C PRO A 17 29.35 16.12 -12.10
N GLY A 18 28.90 16.88 -13.10
CA GLY A 18 29.71 17.80 -13.89
C GLY A 18 28.88 18.96 -14.47
N ALA A 19 29.57 19.98 -14.99
CA ALA A 19 28.93 21.16 -15.56
C ALA A 19 28.51 21.01 -17.03
N ASP A 20 28.80 19.87 -17.66
CA ASP A 20 28.37 19.59 -19.03
C ASP A 20 26.84 19.45 -19.09
N LEU A 21 26.29 19.76 -20.26
CA LEU A 21 24.84 19.78 -20.46
C LEU A 21 24.18 18.42 -20.24
N VAL A 22 24.89 17.31 -20.50
CA VAL A 22 24.35 15.97 -20.33
C VAL A 22 24.19 15.67 -18.85
N SER A 23 25.22 15.92 -18.03
CA SER A 23 25.18 15.78 -16.58
C SER A 23 24.03 16.55 -15.94
N VAL A 24 23.83 17.81 -16.33
CA VAL A 24 22.73 18.66 -15.82
C VAL A 24 21.36 18.10 -16.21
N LYS A 25 21.19 17.72 -17.48
CA LYS A 25 19.92 17.16 -17.96
C LYS A 25 19.61 15.83 -17.29
N THR A 26 20.59 14.94 -17.17
CA THR A 26 20.40 13.64 -16.54
C THR A 26 20.01 13.78 -15.07
N ALA A 27 20.68 14.66 -14.32
CA ALA A 27 20.30 14.93 -12.92
C ALA A 27 18.86 15.46 -12.82
N ALA A 28 18.48 16.44 -13.65
CA ALA A 28 17.12 16.97 -13.66
C ALA A 28 16.07 15.91 -14.02
N SER A 29 16.35 15.05 -15.00
CA SER A 29 15.45 13.95 -15.38
C SER A 29 15.29 12.92 -14.26
N LEU A 30 16.37 12.58 -13.53
CA LEU A 30 16.29 11.67 -12.38
C LEU A 30 15.46 12.24 -11.24
N VAL A 31 15.58 13.54 -10.95
CA VAL A 31 14.73 14.23 -9.96
C VAL A 31 13.25 14.15 -10.39
N ALA A 32 12.96 14.44 -11.67
CA ALA A 32 11.60 14.38 -12.20
C ALA A 32 11.00 12.97 -12.13
N GLU A 33 11.78 11.95 -12.48
CA GLU A 33 11.37 10.54 -12.37
C GLU A 33 11.12 10.15 -10.91
N GLY A 34 11.92 10.67 -9.97
CA GLY A 34 11.68 10.55 -8.54
C GLY A 34 10.27 11.01 -8.16
N VAL A 35 9.82 12.17 -8.65
CA VAL A 35 8.45 12.68 -8.38
C VAL A 35 7.38 11.77 -8.96
N ALA A 36 7.57 11.26 -10.18
CA ALA A 36 6.65 10.30 -10.79
C ALA A 36 6.55 9.01 -9.97
N HIS A 37 7.69 8.48 -9.52
CA HIS A 37 7.76 7.31 -8.66
C HIS A 37 7.03 7.53 -7.32
N GLN A 38 7.21 8.70 -6.69
CA GLN A 38 6.49 9.03 -5.44
C GLN A 38 4.98 9.11 -5.62
N THR A 39 4.52 9.59 -6.77
CA THR A 39 3.08 9.63 -7.11
C THR A 39 2.52 8.21 -7.20
N MET A 40 3.22 7.32 -7.92
CA MET A 40 2.81 5.92 -8.05
C MET A 40 2.85 5.16 -6.73
N ALA A 41 3.88 5.40 -5.92
CA ALA A 41 3.97 4.83 -4.57
C ALA A 41 2.82 5.32 -3.68
N GLY A 42 2.42 6.60 -3.80
CA GLY A 42 1.24 7.16 -3.14
C GLY A 42 -0.04 6.41 -3.51
N LEU A 43 -0.30 6.25 -4.82
CA LEU A 43 -1.46 5.50 -5.32
C LEU A 43 -1.45 4.03 -4.88
N GLY A 44 -0.28 3.38 -4.89
CA GLY A 44 -0.14 2.01 -4.38
C GLY A 44 -0.52 1.91 -2.90
N ASN A 45 -0.13 2.87 -2.08
CA ASN A 45 -0.51 2.88 -0.67
C ASN A 45 -2.02 3.07 -0.46
N THR A 46 -2.67 3.92 -1.25
CA THR A 46 -4.13 4.12 -1.12
C THR A 46 -4.89 2.84 -1.50
N GLN A 47 -4.46 2.17 -2.58
CA GLN A 47 -5.05 0.89 -2.98
C GLN A 47 -4.79 -0.22 -1.97
N LEU A 48 -3.59 -0.27 -1.38
CA LEU A 48 -3.27 -1.23 -0.33
C LEU A 48 -4.15 -1.00 0.92
N ALA A 49 -4.37 0.25 1.30
CA ALA A 49 -5.25 0.59 2.43
C ALA A 49 -6.70 0.14 2.15
N ALA A 50 -7.25 0.49 0.99
CA ALA A 50 -8.60 0.07 0.60
C ALA A 50 -8.74 -1.46 0.53
N SER A 51 -7.73 -2.15 -0.01
CA SER A 51 -7.70 -3.62 -0.05
C SER A 51 -7.66 -4.22 1.36
N SER A 52 -6.92 -3.61 2.27
CA SER A 52 -6.81 -4.07 3.66
C SER A 52 -8.15 -3.97 4.40
N GLU A 53 -8.90 -2.89 4.18
CA GLU A 53 -10.25 -2.77 4.73
C GLU A 53 -11.20 -3.83 4.17
N GLY A 54 -11.20 -4.04 2.84
CA GLY A 54 -12.03 -5.08 2.23
C GLY A 54 -11.71 -6.49 2.74
N VAL A 55 -10.44 -6.79 3.01
CA VAL A 55 -10.02 -8.05 3.66
C VAL A 55 -10.54 -8.11 5.10
N GLY A 56 -10.48 -7.01 5.84
CA GLY A 56 -11.01 -6.93 7.20
C GLY A 56 -12.52 -7.17 7.27
N GLU A 57 -13.29 -6.48 6.42
CA GLU A 57 -14.74 -6.66 6.30
C GLU A 57 -15.09 -8.11 5.93
N SER A 58 -14.37 -8.69 4.98
CA SER A 58 -14.56 -10.09 4.59
C SER A 58 -14.27 -11.04 5.74
N GLY A 59 -13.18 -10.81 6.50
CA GLY A 59 -12.83 -11.63 7.67
C GLY A 59 -13.91 -11.61 8.76
N ILE A 60 -14.48 -10.43 9.04
CA ILE A 60 -15.62 -10.29 9.97
C ILE A 60 -16.84 -11.01 9.42
N GLY A 61 -17.16 -10.81 8.13
CA GLY A 61 -18.32 -11.43 7.48
C GLY A 61 -18.27 -12.95 7.53
N TYR A 62 -17.14 -13.55 7.16
CA TYR A 62 -16.96 -15.00 7.23
C TYR A 62 -17.06 -15.51 8.66
N SER A 63 -16.40 -14.86 9.63
CA SER A 63 -16.46 -15.27 11.04
C SER A 63 -17.88 -15.22 11.62
N LEU A 64 -18.67 -14.20 11.24
CA LEU A 64 -20.06 -14.07 11.66
C LEU A 64 -20.94 -15.17 11.07
N VAL A 65 -20.84 -15.41 9.77
CA VAL A 65 -21.64 -16.44 9.08
C VAL A 65 -21.29 -17.83 9.62
N ASP A 66 -20.01 -18.12 9.79
CA ASP A 66 -19.53 -19.39 10.37
C ASP A 66 -20.07 -19.58 11.78
N GLY A 67 -20.07 -18.53 12.61
CA GLY A 67 -20.62 -18.57 13.96
C GLY A 67 -22.13 -18.82 13.98
N ILE A 68 -22.90 -18.15 13.11
CA ILE A 68 -24.36 -18.35 12.99
C ILE A 68 -24.65 -19.79 12.52
N GLN A 69 -23.92 -20.27 11.51
CA GLN A 69 -24.09 -21.61 10.97
C GLN A 69 -23.74 -22.67 12.02
N ALA A 70 -22.63 -22.52 12.74
CA ALA A 70 -22.24 -23.42 13.83
C ALA A 70 -23.30 -23.45 14.95
N GLY A 71 -23.82 -22.29 15.35
CA GLY A 71 -24.90 -22.19 16.34
C GLY A 71 -26.21 -22.85 15.85
N ALA A 72 -26.56 -22.69 14.58
CA ALA A 72 -27.73 -23.35 13.99
C ALA A 72 -27.57 -24.88 13.98
N TYR A 73 -26.38 -25.40 13.64
CA TYR A 73 -26.11 -26.84 13.72
C TYR A 73 -26.17 -27.37 15.15
N ALA A 74 -25.57 -26.66 16.10
CA ALA A 74 -25.60 -27.02 17.52
C ALA A 74 -27.03 -27.10 18.06
N ALA A 75 -27.85 -26.07 17.79
CA ALA A 75 -29.26 -26.04 18.14
C ALA A 75 -30.04 -27.20 17.50
N ASN A 76 -29.80 -27.49 16.22
CA ASN A 76 -30.48 -28.59 15.51
C ASN A 76 -30.01 -29.99 15.98
N SER A 77 -28.81 -30.11 16.53
CA SER A 77 -28.27 -31.34 17.12
C SER A 77 -28.58 -31.48 18.62
N GLY A 78 -29.24 -30.51 19.26
CA GLY A 78 -29.54 -30.50 20.69
C GLY A 78 -28.31 -30.34 21.60
N ILE A 79 -27.17 -29.92 21.03
CA ILE A 79 -25.92 -29.66 21.76
C ILE A 79 -25.85 -28.15 21.99
N SER A 80 -25.70 -27.68 23.23
CA SER A 80 -25.42 -26.27 23.49
C SER A 80 -23.98 -25.96 23.09
N VAL A 81 -23.79 -25.02 22.16
CA VAL A 81 -22.51 -24.31 21.98
C VAL A 81 -22.33 -23.24 23.04
#